data_AF-A0AAV7IH66-F1
#
_entry.id   AF-A0AAV7IH66-F1
#
_cell.length_a   1.000
_cell.length_b   1.000
_cell.length_c   1.000
_cell.angle_alpha   90.00
_cell.angle_beta   90.00
_cell.angle_gamma   90.00
#
_symmetry.space_group_name_H-M   'P 1'
#
loop_
_entity.id
_entity.type
_entity.pdbx_description
1 polymer ?
#
loop_
_entity_poly.entity_id
_entity_poly.type
_entity_poly.pdbx_seq_one_letter_code
_entity_poly.pdbx_strand_id
1 'polypeptide(L)'
;MDSGVFQFLSTGQLPLSHPEFQVFDYINAIVNMMSGECCDRITHPLNLSSACSPQIMPYTNYTYGFKGMIDYIFYSSSNMVCLGVYGPIPQEWFDMFSVVGCPHPFVPSDHYPVIAAFQLTA
;
A
#
# COMPACT_ATOMS: atom_id res chain seq x y z
N MET A 1 -3.38 0.56 -9.60
CA MET A 1 -2.89 -0.08 -8.36
C MET A 1 -3.77 -1.28 -8.22
N ASP A 2 -3.27 -2.40 -8.70
CA ASP A 2 -4.12 -3.52 -9.15
C ASP A 2 -3.91 -4.71 -8.23
N SER A 3 -3.90 -4.46 -6.91
CA SER A 3 -3.81 -5.54 -5.91
C SER A 3 -5.04 -5.58 -5.03
N GLY A 4 -5.51 -6.80 -4.78
CA GLY A 4 -6.62 -7.12 -3.89
C GLY A 4 -6.32 -6.74 -2.45
N VAL A 5 -5.05 -6.79 -2.01
CA VAL A 5 -4.64 -6.30 -0.69
C VAL A 5 -4.92 -4.80 -0.56
N PHE A 6 -4.47 -4.00 -1.54
CA PHE A 6 -4.71 -2.55 -1.53
C PHE A 6 -6.20 -2.23 -1.66
N GLN A 7 -6.93 -2.92 -2.54
CA GLN A 7 -8.38 -2.75 -2.70
C GLN A 7 -9.13 -3.08 -1.40
N PHE A 8 -8.79 -4.18 -0.75
CA PHE A 8 -9.43 -4.59 0.51
C PHE A 8 -9.24 -3.50 1.56
N LEU A 9 -7.98 -3.09 1.82
CA LEU A 9 -7.66 -2.08 2.82
C LEU A 9 -8.26 -0.70 2.53
N SER A 10 -8.26 -0.26 1.27
CA SER A 10 -8.75 1.08 0.88
C SER A 10 -10.26 1.18 0.77
N THR A 11 -10.95 0.10 0.39
CA THR A 11 -12.40 0.12 0.20
C THR A 11 -13.17 -0.50 1.36
N GLY A 12 -12.50 -1.20 2.26
CA GLY A 12 -13.12 -1.93 3.35
C GLY A 12 -13.66 -3.30 2.96
N GLN A 13 -13.43 -3.75 1.72
CA GLN A 13 -14.12 -4.91 1.17
C GLN A 13 -13.43 -5.51 -0.06
N LEU A 14 -13.55 -6.82 -0.23
CA LEU A 14 -13.01 -7.53 -1.40
C LEU A 14 -13.95 -8.69 -1.79
N PRO A 15 -14.36 -8.80 -3.06
CA PRO A 15 -15.17 -9.93 -3.52
C PRO A 15 -14.41 -11.25 -3.42
N LEU A 16 -15.06 -12.33 -2.99
CA LEU A 16 -14.45 -13.67 -2.94
C LEU A 16 -14.06 -14.20 -4.33
N SER A 17 -14.66 -13.65 -5.39
CA SER A 17 -14.31 -13.93 -6.79
C SER A 17 -13.06 -13.18 -7.28
N HIS A 18 -12.38 -12.42 -6.42
CA HIS A 18 -11.20 -11.65 -6.81
C HIS A 18 -10.07 -12.60 -7.29
N PRO A 19 -9.42 -12.31 -8.43
CA PRO A 19 -8.47 -13.24 -9.07
C PRO A 19 -7.23 -13.54 -8.21
N GLU A 20 -6.84 -12.65 -7.29
CA GLU A 20 -5.73 -12.90 -6.37
C GLU A 20 -6.00 -13.98 -5.33
N PHE A 21 -7.27 -14.34 -5.08
CA PHE A 21 -7.58 -15.55 -4.30
C PHE A 21 -7.17 -16.83 -5.04
N GLN A 22 -6.93 -16.74 -6.34
CA GLN A 22 -6.60 -17.88 -7.20
C GLN A 22 -7.63 -19.01 -7.03
N VAL A 23 -7.29 -20.25 -7.37
CA VAL A 23 -8.20 -21.41 -7.26
C VAL A 23 -7.79 -22.26 -6.06
N PHE A 24 -7.99 -21.71 -4.85
CA PHE A 24 -7.64 -22.41 -3.62
C PHE A 24 -8.84 -22.58 -2.69
N ASP A 25 -8.93 -23.74 -2.03
CA ASP A 25 -10.06 -24.13 -1.16
C ASP A 25 -10.14 -23.35 0.17
N TYR A 26 -9.17 -22.47 0.46
CA TYR A 26 -9.12 -21.72 1.72
C TYR A 26 -10.20 -20.63 1.83
N ILE A 27 -10.92 -20.32 0.74
CA ILE A 27 -11.98 -19.31 0.73
C ILE A 27 -13.03 -19.58 1.81
N ASN A 28 -13.40 -20.85 2.01
CA ASN A 28 -14.36 -21.22 3.07
C ASN A 28 -13.84 -20.89 4.47
N ALA A 29 -12.52 -21.06 4.71
CA ALA A 29 -11.91 -20.70 5.98
C ALA A 29 -11.90 -19.18 6.18
N ILE A 30 -11.61 -18.42 5.12
CA ILE A 30 -11.64 -16.94 5.15
C ILE A 30 -13.05 -16.43 5.46
N VAL A 31 -14.07 -16.97 4.77
CA VAL A 31 -15.46 -16.62 5.03
C VAL A 31 -15.80 -16.87 6.49
N ASN A 32 -15.48 -18.06 7.03
CA ASN A 32 -15.75 -18.38 8.44
C ASN A 32 -15.02 -17.47 9.44
N MET A 33 -13.82 -16.97 9.10
CA MET A 33 -13.08 -16.04 9.97
C MET A 33 -13.60 -14.60 9.89
N MET A 34 -14.11 -14.18 8.73
CA MET A 34 -14.46 -12.78 8.46
C MET A 34 -15.97 -12.51 8.38
N SER A 35 -16.80 -13.55 8.50
CA SER A 35 -18.25 -13.45 8.29
C SER A 35 -18.94 -12.60 9.35
N GLY A 36 -19.20 -11.34 8.99
CA GLY A 36 -20.46 -10.67 9.24
C GLY A 36 -21.33 -10.73 7.97
N GLU A 37 -22.49 -11.37 8.06
CA GLU A 37 -23.71 -11.34 7.21
C GLU A 37 -23.65 -11.37 5.66
N CYS A 38 -22.52 -11.13 4.99
CA CYS A 38 -22.40 -11.06 3.53
C CYS A 38 -21.64 -12.28 2.98
N CYS A 39 -22.30 -13.08 2.13
CA CYS A 39 -21.80 -14.40 1.71
C CYS A 39 -20.79 -14.37 0.56
N ASP A 40 -20.63 -13.25 -0.16
CA ASP A 40 -19.84 -13.17 -1.38
C ASP A 40 -18.61 -12.25 -1.29
N ARG A 41 -18.39 -11.62 -0.12
CA ARG A 41 -17.34 -10.60 0.07
C ARG A 41 -16.77 -10.68 1.48
N ILE A 42 -15.46 -10.44 1.58
CA ILE A 42 -14.83 -10.15 2.88
C ILE A 42 -14.88 -8.66 3.14
N THR A 43 -15.07 -8.26 4.39
CA THR A 43 -15.20 -6.85 4.77
C THR A 43 -14.43 -6.53 6.05
N HIS A 44 -14.09 -5.24 6.24
CA HIS A 44 -13.58 -4.72 7.51
C HIS A 44 -14.14 -3.32 7.79
N PRO A 45 -14.34 -2.93 9.06
CA PRO A 45 -14.97 -1.65 9.42
C PRO A 45 -13.97 -0.50 9.65
N LEU A 46 -12.67 -0.72 9.42
CA LEU A 46 -11.60 0.20 9.84
C LEU A 46 -11.58 1.58 9.13
N ASN A 47 -12.35 1.78 8.05
CA ASN A 47 -12.43 3.04 7.28
C ASN A 47 -11.06 3.68 6.99
N LEU A 48 -10.18 2.90 6.35
CA LEU A 48 -8.79 3.30 6.15
C LEU A 48 -8.62 4.15 4.89
N SER A 49 -7.64 5.05 4.93
CA SER A 49 -7.11 5.76 3.77
C SER A 49 -5.60 5.56 3.70
N SER A 50 -5.04 5.50 2.49
CA SER A 50 -3.58 5.48 2.31
C SER A 50 -3.04 6.90 2.34
N ALA A 51 -2.01 7.16 3.15
CA ALA A 51 -1.35 8.46 3.18
C ALA A 51 -0.58 8.73 1.88
N CYS A 52 0.02 7.68 1.31
CA CYS A 52 0.83 7.77 0.11
C CYS A 52 0.08 7.21 -1.10
N SER A 53 0.31 7.81 -2.27
CA SER A 53 -0.23 7.33 -3.54
C SER A 53 0.87 7.31 -4.62
N PRO A 54 0.70 6.54 -5.70
CA PRO A 54 1.66 6.47 -6.80
C PRO A 54 1.92 7.82 -7.47
N GLN A 55 1.00 8.78 -7.34
CA GLN A 55 1.17 10.15 -7.82
C GLN A 55 2.18 10.94 -6.98
N ILE A 56 2.31 10.61 -5.68
CA ILE A 56 3.23 11.27 -4.75
C ILE A 56 4.57 10.53 -4.71
N MET A 57 4.54 9.20 -4.56
CA MET A 57 5.73 8.34 -4.58
C MET A 57 5.52 7.24 -5.64
N PRO A 58 6.16 7.34 -6.82
CA PRO A 58 6.00 6.35 -7.89
C PRO A 58 6.46 4.95 -7.49
N TYR A 59 7.40 4.86 -6.56
CA TYR A 59 7.96 3.61 -6.07
C TYR A 59 8.37 3.77 -4.60
N THR A 60 8.23 2.69 -3.84
CA THR A 60 8.77 2.56 -2.49
C THR A 60 9.89 1.54 -2.45
N ASN A 61 9.89 0.55 -3.35
CA ASN A 61 11.03 -0.31 -3.63
C ASN A 61 11.65 0.04 -5.00
N TYR A 62 12.97 0.12 -5.05
CA TYR A 62 13.72 0.49 -6.25
C TYR A 62 14.94 -0.41 -6.42
N THR A 63 14.77 -1.53 -7.12
CA THR A 63 15.85 -2.42 -7.53
C THR A 63 16.00 -2.39 -9.05
N TYR A 64 17.01 -3.06 -9.61
CA TYR A 64 17.16 -3.18 -11.06
C TYR A 64 15.96 -3.90 -11.69
N GLY A 65 15.55 -5.05 -11.13
CA GLY A 65 14.51 -5.91 -11.68
C GLY A 65 13.07 -5.56 -11.29
N PHE A 66 12.89 -4.79 -10.21
CA PHE A 66 11.57 -4.37 -9.75
C PHE A 66 11.61 -2.94 -9.21
N LYS A 67 10.66 -2.12 -9.69
CA LYS A 67 10.41 -0.77 -9.20
C LYS A 67 8.92 -0.63 -9.00
N GLY A 68 8.47 -0.37 -7.78
CA GLY A 68 7.04 -0.33 -7.50
C GLY A 68 6.73 0.16 -6.09
N MET A 69 5.48 0.54 -5.89
CA MET A 69 4.92 0.87 -4.58
C MET A 69 4.40 -0.41 -3.93
N ILE A 70 5.06 -0.83 -2.86
CA ILE A 70 4.69 -2.00 -2.05
C ILE A 70 4.67 -1.70 -0.55
N ASP A 71 5.03 -0.48 -0.15
CA ASP A 71 5.02 -0.01 1.23
C ASP A 71 3.94 1.07 1.40
N TYR A 72 3.14 0.95 2.46
CA TYR A 72 1.98 1.81 2.69
C TYR A 72 1.87 2.22 4.16
N ILE A 73 1.41 3.45 4.39
CA ILE A 73 0.87 3.88 5.68
C ILE A 73 -0.63 4.07 5.50
N PHE A 74 -1.41 3.14 6.04
CA PHE A 74 -2.85 3.29 6.18
C PHE A 74 -3.19 3.94 7.50
N TYR A 75 -4.18 4.83 7.49
CA TYR A 75 -4.68 5.51 8.68
C TYR A 75 -6.21 5.50 8.70
N SER A 76 -6.81 5.55 9.90
CA SER A 76 -8.25 5.66 10.06
C SER A 76 -8.71 7.07 9.69
N SER A 77 -9.39 7.20 8.56
CA SER A 77 -9.89 8.49 8.06
C SER A 77 -11.02 9.06 8.92
N SER A 78 -11.60 8.25 9.81
CA SER A 78 -12.65 8.67 10.75
C SER A 78 -12.13 9.60 11.86
N ASN A 79 -10.86 9.50 12.23
CA ASN A 79 -10.30 10.20 13.38
C ASN A 79 -8.87 10.72 13.14
N MET A 80 -8.36 10.65 11.91
CA MET A 80 -7.05 11.18 11.56
C MET A 80 -7.10 11.89 10.21
N VAL A 81 -6.34 12.98 10.11
CA VAL A 81 -6.13 13.75 8.87
C VAL A 81 -4.66 13.69 8.51
N CYS A 82 -4.34 13.32 7.27
CA CYS A 82 -2.98 13.38 6.73
C CYS A 82 -2.65 14.83 6.38
N LEU A 83 -1.70 15.42 7.09
CA LEU A 83 -1.24 16.80 6.88
C LEU A 83 -0.26 16.91 5.71
N GLY A 84 0.50 15.84 5.44
CA GLY A 84 1.47 15.80 4.36
C GLY A 84 2.30 14.54 4.36
N VAL A 85 2.96 14.30 3.22
CA VAL A 85 3.84 13.15 2.98
C VAL A 85 5.18 13.65 2.46
N TYR A 86 6.27 13.05 2.93
CA TYR A 86 7.59 13.32 2.39
C TYR A 86 7.76 12.63 1.04
N GLY A 87 8.11 13.40 0.01
CA GLY A 87 8.27 12.90 -1.35
C GLY A 87 9.52 12.04 -1.54
N PRO A 88 9.65 11.39 -2.72
CA PRO A 88 10.79 10.55 -3.03
C PRO A 88 12.06 11.37 -3.24
N ILE A 89 13.21 10.69 -3.29
CA ILE A 89 14.43 11.30 -3.84
C ILE A 89 14.14 11.71 -5.30
N PRO A 90 14.51 12.92 -5.73
CA PRO A 90 14.23 13.38 -7.09
C PRO A 90 14.83 12.44 -8.16
N GLN A 91 14.06 12.15 -9.21
CA GLN A 91 14.47 11.23 -10.28
C GLN A 91 15.78 11.70 -10.95
N GLU A 92 15.99 13.02 -11.02
CA GLU A 92 17.16 13.66 -11.58
C GLU A 92 18.46 13.24 -10.88
N TRP A 93 18.40 12.94 -9.57
CA TRP A 93 19.55 12.46 -8.82
C TRP A 93 19.97 11.06 -9.29
N PHE A 94 18.99 10.16 -9.50
CA PHE A 94 19.26 8.82 -10.01
C PHE A 94 19.84 8.86 -11.42
N ASP A 95 19.28 9.72 -12.28
CA ASP A 95 19.72 9.86 -13.66
C ASP A 95 21.16 10.42 -13.72
N MET A 96 21.45 11.46 -12.92
CA MET A 96 22.77 12.09 -12.84
C MET A 96 23.87 11.11 -12.39
N PHE A 97 23.57 10.22 -11.44
CA PHE A 97 24.53 9.25 -10.93
C PHE A 97 24.41 7.86 -11.57
N SER A 98 23.55 7.71 -12.59
CA SER A 98 23.28 6.42 -13.27
C SER A 98 22.90 5.30 -12.29
N VAL A 99 22.15 5.63 -11.25
CA VAL A 99 21.70 4.68 -10.23
C VAL A 99 20.46 3.95 -10.74
N VAL A 100 20.64 2.71 -11.17
CA VAL A 100 19.57 1.88 -11.79
C VAL A 100 18.83 1.00 -10.79
N GLY A 101 19.26 1.00 -9.53
CA GLY A 101 18.70 0.23 -8.42
C GLY A 101 19.42 0.54 -7.11
N CYS A 102 18.77 0.20 -6.00
CA CYS A 102 19.27 0.30 -4.64
C CYS A 102 19.34 -1.12 -4.00
N PRO A 103 20.12 -1.33 -2.92
CA PRO A 103 20.90 -0.33 -2.20
C PRO A 103 22.09 0.24 -3.01
N HIS A 104 22.53 1.43 -2.63
CA HIS A 104 23.63 2.21 -3.23
C HIS A 104 24.48 2.82 -2.09
N PRO A 105 25.78 3.15 -2.27
CA PRO A 105 26.59 3.74 -1.18
C PRO A 105 25.98 4.97 -0.47
N PHE A 106 25.12 5.73 -1.15
CA PHE A 106 24.38 6.86 -0.57
C PHE A 106 22.90 6.57 -0.26
N VAL A 107 22.40 5.38 -0.59
CA VAL A 107 21.03 4.93 -0.32
C VAL A 107 21.09 3.53 0.30
N PRO A 108 21.06 3.40 1.63
CA PRO A 108 21.45 2.17 2.32
C PRO A 108 20.43 1.02 2.22
N SER A 109 19.24 1.28 1.66
CA SER A 109 18.14 0.32 1.52
C SER A 109 17.65 0.34 0.07
N ASP A 110 17.10 -0.77 -0.41
CA ASP A 110 16.33 -0.82 -1.66
C ASP A 110 14.89 -0.29 -1.49
N HIS A 111 14.46 -0.05 -0.25
CA HIS A 111 13.22 0.62 0.09
C HIS A 111 13.44 2.09 0.51
N TYR A 112 12.65 3.00 -0.06
CA TYR A 112 12.55 4.38 0.38
C TYR A 112 11.60 4.52 1.58
N PRO A 113 11.96 5.34 2.57
CA PRO A 113 11.10 5.57 3.71
C PRO A 113 9.82 6.30 3.27
N VAL A 114 8.67 5.75 3.66
CA VAL A 114 7.38 6.46 3.58
C VAL A 114 7.22 7.22 4.89
N ILE A 115 7.13 8.55 4.81
CA ILE A 115 7.01 9.42 5.99
C ILE A 115 5.77 10.29 5.80
N ALA A 116 4.89 10.30 6.80
CA ALA A 116 3.66 11.08 6.79
C ALA A 116 3.43 11.76 8.14
N ALA A 117 2.86 12.96 8.10
CA ALA A 117 2.44 13.70 9.29
C ALA A 117 0.91 13.62 9.42
N PHE A 118 0.43 13.31 10.63
CA PHE A 118 -1.00 13.16 10.91
C PHE A 118 -1.43 14.08 12.04
N GLN A 119 -2.66 14.55 11.95
CA GLN A 119 -3.40 15.14 13.07
C GLN A 119 -4.49 14.17 13.50
N LEU A 120 -4.53 13.85 14.81
CA LEU A 120 -5.64 13.12 15.40
C LEU A 120 -6.81 14.10 15.62
N THR A 121 -7.98 13.77 15.09
CA THR A 121 -9.22 14.52 15.30
C THR A 121 -10.05 13.76 16.34
N ALA A 122 -10.19 14.38 17.51
CA ALA A 122 -11.02 13.86 18.60
C ALA A 122 -12.51 13.91 18.27
#